data_AF-A0A2M7WAE3-F1
#
_entry.id   AF-A0A2M7WAE3-F1
#
_cell.length_a   1.000
_cell.length_b   1.000
_cell.length_c   1.000
_cell.angle_alpha   90.00
_cell.angle_beta   90.00
_cell.angle_gamma   90.00
#
_symmetry.space_group_name_H-M   'P 1'
#
loop_
_entity.id
_entity.type
_entity.pdbx_description
1 polymer ?
#
loop_
_entity_poly.entity_id
_entity_poly.type
_entity_poly.pdbx_seq_one_letter_code
_entity_poly.pdbx_strand_id
1 'polypeptide(L)'
;MLRLALHIIALLPLSWVAWQATHHGLGANPIEAVEHFTGQTALIFLILTLAVTPLRMLTGWSKPLAYRRMLGLFVFFYATLHMIVYLVIDQGLAWPFIWADIVKRPYITIGMLTWLILLPLAITSHNKVRRWLGMDLWRKIHRWVYVAAATSILHFSWAVKLDQTEPLRYGVILFLLLLARRWHLKPLLAPKSKTKAPPTLS
;
A
#
# COMPACT_ATOMS: atom_id res chain seq x y z
N MET A 1 18.42 11.03 -12.44
CA MET A 1 19.10 10.86 -11.14
C MET A 1 18.12 10.58 -9.99
N LEU A 2 17.14 11.45 -9.69
CA LEU A 2 16.23 11.27 -8.55
C LEU A 2 15.39 9.97 -8.57
N ARG A 3 14.92 9.50 -9.74
CA ARG A 3 14.22 8.21 -9.84
C ARG A 3 15.11 7.03 -9.44
N LEU A 4 16.37 7.03 -9.86
CA LEU A 4 17.32 5.97 -9.55
C LEU A 4 17.64 5.96 -8.04
N ALA A 5 17.88 7.14 -7.47
CA ALA A 5 18.08 7.29 -6.03
C ALA A 5 16.89 6.72 -5.23
N LEU A 6 15.64 6.99 -5.66
CA LEU A 6 14.47 6.44 -4.99
C LEU A 6 14.32 4.92 -5.13
N HIS A 7 14.76 4.31 -6.24
CA HIS A 7 14.78 2.85 -6.36
C HIS A 7 15.82 2.25 -5.41
N ILE A 8 17.01 2.84 -5.34
CA ILE A 8 18.07 2.41 -4.43
C ILE A 8 17.58 2.52 -2.98
N ILE A 9 17.02 3.67 -2.59
CA ILE A 9 16.44 3.89 -1.26
C ILE A 9 15.35 2.86 -0.97
N ALA A 10 14.49 2.58 -1.95
CA ALA A 10 13.42 1.61 -1.76
C ALA A 10 13.92 0.16 -1.68
N LEU A 11 15.14 -0.14 -2.09
CA LEU A 11 15.80 -1.44 -1.90
C LEU A 11 16.61 -1.53 -0.60
N LEU A 12 16.91 -0.42 0.06
CA LEU A 12 17.64 -0.41 1.33
C LEU A 12 17.02 -1.32 2.41
N PRO A 13 15.68 -1.35 2.62
CA PRO A 13 15.10 -2.27 3.58
C PRO A 13 15.44 -3.73 3.27
N LEU A 14 15.39 -4.13 2.00
CA LEU A 14 15.76 -5.47 1.58
C LEU A 14 17.25 -5.76 1.83
N SER A 15 18.15 -4.81 1.52
CA SER A 15 19.58 -4.96 1.80
C SER A 15 19.86 -5.07 3.30
N TRP A 16 19.15 -4.28 4.12
CA TRP A 16 19.27 -4.31 5.58
C TRP A 16 18.88 -5.67 6.15
N VAL A 17 17.73 -6.21 5.77
CA VAL A 17 17.27 -7.50 6.30
C VAL A 17 18.16 -8.65 5.82
N ALA A 18 18.68 -8.60 4.59
CA ALA A 18 19.64 -9.59 4.08
C ALA A 18 20.98 -9.56 4.83
N TRP A 19 21.45 -8.35 5.21
CA TRP A 19 22.64 -8.21 6.04
C TRP A 19 22.42 -8.77 7.46
N GLN A 20 21.30 -8.43 8.11
CA GLN A 20 20.94 -8.98 9.42
C GLN A 20 20.82 -10.51 9.40
N ALA A 21 20.28 -11.08 8.33
CA ALA A 21 20.15 -12.52 8.16
C ALA A 21 21.51 -13.24 8.12
N THR A 22 22.51 -12.64 7.48
CA THR A 22 23.86 -13.22 7.38
C THR A 22 24.73 -12.97 8.61
N HIS A 23 24.36 -11.99 9.45
CA HIS A 23 25.12 -11.61 10.65
C HIS A 23 24.41 -12.00 11.96
N HIS A 24 23.44 -12.92 11.91
CA HIS A 24 22.65 -13.39 13.06
C HIS A 24 21.95 -12.27 13.86
N GLY A 25 21.67 -11.13 13.21
CA GLY A 25 21.06 -9.94 13.83
C GLY A 25 19.53 -9.97 13.91
N LEU A 26 18.88 -11.04 13.45
CA LEU A 26 17.42 -11.16 13.39
C LEU A 26 16.78 -11.71 14.67
N GLY A 27 17.59 -12.04 15.69
CA GLY A 27 17.11 -12.55 16.97
C GLY A 27 16.74 -14.04 16.94
N ALA A 28 15.88 -14.45 17.88
CA ALA A 28 15.60 -15.87 18.14
C ALA A 28 14.78 -16.56 17.03
N ASN A 29 13.87 -15.83 16.37
CA ASN A 29 13.08 -16.34 15.24
C ASN A 29 13.33 -15.51 13.98
N PRO A 30 14.37 -15.85 13.19
CA PRO A 30 14.79 -15.03 12.05
C PRO A 30 13.75 -15.00 10.92
N ILE A 31 12.99 -16.08 10.72
CA ILE A 31 11.97 -16.16 9.66
C ILE A 31 10.83 -15.19 9.98
N GLU A 32 10.31 -15.27 11.21
CA GLU A 32 9.27 -14.35 11.69
C GLU A 32 9.73 -12.89 11.64
N ALA A 33 10.99 -12.60 12.01
CA ALA A 33 11.54 -11.25 11.93
C ALA A 33 11.54 -10.72 10.48
N VAL A 34 11.94 -11.54 9.50
CA VAL A 34 11.90 -11.17 8.07
C VAL A 34 10.46 -10.98 7.59
N GLU A 35 9.55 -11.84 8.02
CA GLU A 35 8.13 -11.78 7.65
C GLU A 35 7.48 -10.48 8.15
N HIS A 36 7.65 -10.14 9.44
CA HIS A 36 7.18 -8.88 10.00
C HIS A 36 7.81 -7.66 9.31
N PHE A 37 9.12 -7.69 9.10
CA PHE A 37 9.84 -6.58 8.49
C PHE A 37 9.38 -6.30 7.05
N THR A 38 9.24 -7.35 6.23
CA THR A 38 8.77 -7.22 4.84
C THR A 38 7.31 -6.76 4.78
N GLY A 39 6.44 -7.28 5.66
CA GLY A 39 5.05 -6.85 5.80
C GLY A 39 4.92 -5.37 6.21
N GLN A 40 5.66 -4.95 7.23
CA GLN A 40 5.69 -3.56 7.69
C GLN A 40 6.24 -2.62 6.61
N THR A 41 7.28 -3.04 5.90
CA THR A 41 7.84 -2.26 4.78
C THR A 41 6.80 -2.07 3.67
N ALA A 42 6.04 -3.11 3.30
CA ALA A 42 4.94 -3.01 2.33
C ALA A 42 3.87 -2.00 2.79
N LEU A 43 3.49 -2.03 4.06
CA LEU A 43 2.52 -1.10 4.65
C LEU A 43 3.02 0.35 4.63
N ILE A 44 4.30 0.59 4.95
CA ILE A 44 4.93 1.92 4.86
C ILE A 44 4.84 2.45 3.43
N PHE A 45 5.22 1.66 2.42
CA PHE A 45 5.10 2.07 1.02
C PHE A 45 3.64 2.35 0.62
N LEU A 46 2.68 1.63 1.19
CA LEU A 46 1.27 1.82 0.89
C LEU A 46 0.77 3.15 1.44
N ILE A 47 1.14 3.46 2.69
CA ILE A 47 0.86 4.75 3.34
C ILE A 47 1.52 5.89 2.57
N LEU A 48 2.81 5.76 2.21
CA LEU A 48 3.52 6.75 1.40
C LEU A 48 2.82 6.98 0.06
N THR A 49 2.38 5.91 -0.62
CA THR A 49 1.63 5.98 -1.88
C THR A 49 0.32 6.74 -1.72
N LEU A 50 -0.40 6.54 -0.62
CA LEU A 50 -1.66 7.23 -0.31
C LEU A 50 -1.43 8.68 0.11
N ALA A 51 -0.31 8.98 0.78
CA ALA A 51 0.08 10.30 1.26
C ALA A 51 0.44 11.28 0.15
N VAL A 52 0.88 10.80 -1.03
CA VAL A 52 1.23 11.66 -2.17
C VAL A 52 0.11 12.65 -2.54
N THR A 53 -1.16 12.23 -2.44
CA THR A 53 -2.29 13.08 -2.83
C THR A 53 -2.59 14.15 -1.77
N PRO A 54 -2.83 13.81 -0.48
CA PRO A 54 -2.94 14.81 0.58
C PRO A 54 -1.74 15.77 0.65
N LEU A 55 -0.50 15.27 0.48
CA LEU A 55 0.70 16.10 0.50
C LEU A 55 0.65 17.20 -0.56
N ARG A 56 0.33 16.85 -1.81
CA ARG A 56 0.14 17.84 -2.89
C ARG A 56 -0.96 18.84 -2.56
N MET A 57 -2.04 18.37 -1.94
CA MET A 57 -3.21 19.22 -1.63
C MET A 57 -2.91 20.23 -0.53
N LEU A 58 -2.13 19.86 0.49
CA LEU A 58 -1.77 20.74 1.59
C LEU A 58 -0.61 21.69 1.26
N THR A 59 0.35 21.24 0.46
CA THR A 59 1.60 21.99 0.20
C THR A 59 1.67 22.62 -1.19
N GLY A 60 0.76 22.26 -2.10
CA GLY A 60 0.87 22.57 -3.52
C GLY A 60 1.97 21.79 -4.27
N TRP A 61 2.78 21.00 -3.57
CA TRP A 61 3.95 20.33 -4.15
C TRP A 61 3.55 19.16 -5.06
N SER A 62 3.74 19.33 -6.37
CA SER A 62 3.31 18.35 -7.38
C SER A 62 4.36 17.31 -7.76
N LYS A 63 5.65 17.53 -7.49
CA LYS A 63 6.73 16.60 -7.84
C LYS A 63 6.50 15.17 -7.31
N PRO A 64 6.00 14.95 -6.08
CA PRO A 64 5.71 13.61 -5.55
C PRO A 64 4.74 12.78 -6.42
N LEU A 65 3.85 13.40 -7.18
CA LEU A 65 2.89 12.68 -8.03
C LEU A 65 3.57 11.83 -9.10
N ALA A 66 4.74 12.26 -9.59
CA ALA A 66 5.50 11.52 -10.58
C ALA A 66 6.02 10.16 -10.06
N TYR A 67 6.11 10.00 -8.73
CA TYR A 67 6.66 8.81 -8.08
C TYR A 67 5.59 7.89 -7.49
N ARG A 68 4.31 8.31 -7.48
CA ARG A 68 3.21 7.52 -6.92
C ARG A 68 3.12 6.10 -7.50
N ARG A 69 3.33 5.96 -8.81
CA ARG A 69 3.32 4.65 -9.49
C ARG A 69 4.47 3.77 -9.00
N MET A 70 5.67 4.35 -8.85
CA MET A 70 6.85 3.64 -8.38
C MET A 70 6.65 3.13 -6.95
N LEU A 71 6.14 3.99 -6.06
CA LEU A 71 5.83 3.60 -4.68
C LEU A 71 4.81 2.45 -4.65
N GLY A 72 3.74 2.53 -5.44
CA GLY A 72 2.74 1.46 -5.52
C GLY A 72 3.28 0.12 -6.03
N LEU A 73 4.28 0.14 -6.92
CA LEU A 73 4.97 -1.08 -7.34
C LEU A 73 5.84 -1.66 -6.22
N PHE A 74 6.48 -0.82 -5.40
CA PHE A 74 7.21 -1.27 -4.22
C PHE A 74 6.29 -1.85 -3.13
N VAL A 75 5.05 -1.34 -2.99
CA VAL A 75 4.04 -2.00 -2.13
C VAL A 75 3.86 -3.46 -2.56
N PHE A 76 3.61 -3.70 -3.84
CA PHE A 76 3.37 -5.04 -4.35
C PHE A 76 4.63 -5.91 -4.28
N PHE A 77 5.81 -5.34 -4.54
CA PHE A 77 7.09 -6.03 -4.40
C PHE A 77 7.31 -6.55 -2.97
N TYR A 78 7.21 -5.69 -1.96
CA TYR A 78 7.40 -6.09 -0.57
C TYR A 78 6.27 -7.00 -0.06
N ALA A 79 5.02 -6.77 -0.49
CA ALA A 79 3.92 -7.69 -0.18
C ALA A 79 4.13 -9.09 -0.78
N THR A 80 4.74 -9.18 -1.97
CA THR A 80 5.09 -10.46 -2.60
C THR A 80 6.27 -11.11 -1.89
N LEU A 81 7.28 -10.34 -1.45
CA LEU A 81 8.35 -10.88 -0.61
C LEU A 81 7.80 -11.44 0.71
N HIS A 82 6.93 -10.70 1.39
CA HIS A 82 6.24 -11.16 2.60
C HIS A 82 5.48 -12.47 2.34
N MET A 83 4.74 -12.55 1.23
CA MET A 83 4.04 -13.78 0.82
C MET A 83 5.00 -14.95 0.54
N ILE A 84 6.14 -14.69 -0.10
CA ILE A 84 7.15 -15.72 -0.40
C ILE A 84 7.81 -16.22 0.90
N VAL A 85 8.10 -15.32 1.85
CA VAL A 85 8.64 -15.71 3.16
C VAL A 85 7.68 -16.67 3.85
N TYR A 86 6.39 -16.33 3.91
CA TYR A 86 5.38 -17.23 4.47
C TYR A 86 5.28 -18.56 3.69
N LEU A 87 5.01 -18.53 2.38
CA LEU A 87 4.71 -19.76 1.61
C LEU A 87 5.92 -20.68 1.45
N VAL A 88 7.10 -20.12 1.20
CA VAL A 88 8.30 -20.87 0.82
C VAL A 88 9.21 -21.10 2.00
N ILE A 89 9.49 -20.06 2.80
CA ILE A 89 10.51 -20.14 3.85
C ILE A 89 9.91 -20.70 5.14
N ASP A 90 8.77 -20.17 5.58
CA ASP A 90 8.10 -20.61 6.81
C ASP A 90 7.36 -21.95 6.60
N GLN A 91 6.51 -22.03 5.58
CA GLN A 91 5.67 -23.20 5.35
C GLN A 91 6.31 -24.28 4.46
N GLY A 92 7.46 -24.02 3.84
CA GLY A 92 8.15 -25.00 3.00
C GLY A 92 7.33 -25.51 1.81
N LEU A 93 6.36 -24.73 1.32
CA LEU A 93 5.37 -25.14 0.31
C LEU A 93 4.51 -26.36 0.70
N ALA A 94 4.38 -26.64 1.99
CA ALA A 94 3.57 -27.75 2.47
C ALA A 94 2.07 -27.42 2.41
N TRP A 95 1.47 -27.61 1.23
CA TRP A 95 0.08 -27.23 0.92
C TRP A 95 -1.00 -27.62 1.94
N PRO A 96 -0.97 -28.82 2.55
CA PRO A 96 -1.98 -29.17 3.56
C PRO A 96 -1.94 -28.25 4.79
N PHE A 97 -0.75 -27.87 5.24
CA PHE A 97 -0.57 -26.95 6.37
C PHE A 97 -0.94 -25.52 5.99
N ILE A 98 -0.51 -25.06 4.81
CA ILE A 98 -0.86 -23.74 4.28
C ILE A 98 -2.38 -23.59 4.20
N TRP A 99 -3.08 -24.59 3.67
CA TRP A 99 -4.55 -24.56 3.57
C TRP A 99 -5.20 -24.54 4.95
N ALA A 100 -4.72 -25.39 5.88
CA ALA A 100 -5.23 -25.40 7.24
C ALA A 100 -5.02 -24.05 7.93
N ASP A 101 -3.88 -23.39 7.73
CA ASP A 101 -3.58 -22.08 8.30
C ASP A 101 -4.45 -20.98 7.70
N ILE A 102 -4.64 -20.96 6.37
CA ILE A 102 -5.54 -20.00 5.70
C ILE A 102 -6.97 -20.10 6.24
N VAL A 103 -7.46 -21.30 6.54
CA VAL A 103 -8.82 -21.52 7.05
C VAL A 103 -8.92 -21.24 8.55
N LYS A 104 -7.92 -21.64 9.35
CA LYS A 104 -7.96 -21.53 10.81
C LYS A 104 -7.55 -20.14 11.32
N ARG A 105 -6.77 -19.39 10.55
CA ARG A 105 -6.19 -18.10 10.97
C ARG A 105 -6.74 -16.97 10.12
N PRO A 106 -7.75 -16.23 10.60
CA PRO A 106 -8.44 -15.23 9.79
C PRO A 106 -7.50 -14.09 9.34
N TYR A 107 -6.46 -13.77 10.11
CA TYR A 107 -5.47 -12.78 9.69
C TYR A 107 -4.73 -13.20 8.41
N ILE A 108 -4.39 -14.48 8.24
CA ILE A 108 -3.75 -14.99 7.02
C ILE A 108 -4.70 -14.83 5.83
N THR A 109 -5.98 -15.17 6.00
CA THR A 109 -7.00 -14.99 4.95
C THR A 109 -7.10 -13.53 4.50
N ILE A 110 -7.10 -12.58 5.44
CA ILE A 110 -7.13 -11.14 5.14
C ILE A 110 -5.83 -10.68 4.46
N GLY A 111 -4.68 -11.25 4.85
CA GLY A 111 -3.39 -11.02 4.20
C GLY A 111 -3.41 -11.47 2.73
N MET A 112 -3.89 -12.69 2.47
CA MET A 112 -4.07 -13.23 1.12
C MET A 112 -5.01 -12.38 0.27
N LEU A 113 -6.15 -11.96 0.84
CA LEU A 113 -7.10 -11.08 0.16
C LEU A 113 -6.45 -9.73 -0.20
N THR A 114 -5.67 -9.16 0.73
CA THR A 114 -4.94 -7.91 0.50
C THR A 114 -3.97 -8.06 -0.67
N TRP A 115 -3.19 -9.14 -0.71
CA TRP A 115 -2.25 -9.42 -1.80
C TRP A 115 -2.98 -9.61 -3.14
N LEU A 116 -4.11 -10.34 -3.14
CA LEU A 116 -4.97 -10.54 -4.31
C LEU A 116 -5.56 -9.23 -4.84
N ILE A 117 -5.86 -8.26 -3.98
CA ILE A 117 -6.29 -6.92 -4.39
C ILE A 117 -5.10 -6.14 -4.99
N LEU A 118 -3.91 -6.25 -4.42
CA LEU A 118 -2.72 -5.54 -4.92
C LEU A 118 -2.25 -6.05 -6.29
N LEU A 119 -2.45 -7.32 -6.59
CA LEU A 119 -2.06 -7.95 -7.86
C LEU A 119 -2.61 -7.24 -9.11
N PRO A 120 -3.94 -7.06 -9.29
CA PRO A 120 -4.48 -6.35 -10.44
C PRO A 120 -4.06 -4.88 -10.47
N LEU A 121 -3.85 -4.24 -9.31
CA LEU A 121 -3.33 -2.87 -9.24
C LEU A 121 -1.89 -2.80 -9.80
N ALA A 122 -1.05 -3.77 -9.46
CA ALA A 122 0.31 -3.86 -9.97
C ALA A 122 0.34 -4.11 -11.49
N ILE A 123 -0.45 -5.08 -11.98
CA ILE A 123 -0.56 -5.42 -13.40
C ILE A 123 -1.05 -4.19 -14.21
N THR A 124 -2.10 -3.54 -13.73
CA THR A 124 -2.70 -2.37 -14.41
C THR A 124 -1.92 -1.06 -14.22
N SER A 125 -0.79 -1.10 -13.51
CA SER A 125 0.13 0.03 -13.42
C SER A 125 0.91 0.24 -14.73
N HIS A 126 1.03 -0.78 -15.60
CA HIS A 126 1.79 -0.70 -16.84
C HIS A 126 1.13 0.20 -17.87
N ASN A 127 1.90 1.08 -18.54
CA ASN A 127 1.34 2.11 -19.44
C ASN A 127 0.55 1.52 -20.63
N LYS A 128 0.97 0.35 -21.14
CA LYS A 128 0.26 -0.36 -22.21
C LYS A 128 -1.12 -0.83 -21.72
N VAL A 129 -1.16 -1.49 -20.56
CA VAL A 129 -2.37 -2.00 -19.92
C VAL A 129 -3.33 -0.84 -19.57
N ARG A 130 -2.82 0.26 -19.00
CA ARG A 130 -3.62 1.47 -18.71
C ARG A 130 -4.27 2.06 -19.96
N ARG A 131 -3.55 2.10 -21.09
CA ARG A 131 -4.10 2.63 -22.36
C ARG A 131 -5.18 1.71 -22.92
N TRP A 132 -5.00 0.40 -22.81
CA TRP A 132 -5.96 -0.60 -23.28
C TRP A 132 -7.24 -0.64 -22.44
N LEU A 133 -7.14 -0.59 -21.10
CA LEU A 133 -8.30 -0.61 -20.20
C LEU A 133 -9.20 0.64 -20.25
N GLY A 134 -8.65 1.77 -20.72
CA GLY A 134 -9.30 3.06 -20.61
C GLY A 134 -9.23 3.67 -19.20
N MET A 135 -9.32 5.00 -19.13
CA MET A 135 -9.09 5.76 -17.88
C MET A 135 -10.14 5.46 -16.81
N ASP A 136 -11.40 5.23 -17.19
CA ASP A 136 -12.49 5.06 -16.22
C ASP A 136 -12.43 3.73 -15.49
N LEU A 137 -12.23 2.62 -16.22
CA LEU A 137 -12.07 1.31 -15.61
C LEU A 137 -10.76 1.25 -14.80
N TRP A 138 -9.67 1.84 -15.31
CA TRP A 138 -8.42 1.95 -14.56
C TRP A 138 -8.60 2.66 -13.21
N ARG A 139 -9.34 3.78 -13.19
CA ARG A 139 -9.70 4.49 -11.95
C ARG A 139 -10.54 3.62 -11.02
N LYS A 140 -11.53 2.89 -11.54
CA LYS A 140 -12.37 1.97 -10.75
C LYS A 140 -11.52 0.89 -10.06
N ILE A 141 -10.63 0.25 -10.80
CA ILE A 141 -9.70 -0.76 -10.27
C ILE A 141 -8.79 -0.13 -9.21
N HIS A 142 -8.18 1.01 -9.49
CA HIS A 142 -7.24 1.63 -8.55
C HIS A 142 -7.90 2.20 -7.28
N ARG A 143 -9.24 2.27 -7.19
CA ARG A 143 -9.92 2.59 -5.92
C ARG A 143 -9.83 1.46 -4.91
N TRP A 144 -9.60 0.23 -5.34
CA TRP A 144 -9.41 -0.90 -4.43
C TRP A 144 -8.15 -0.77 -3.55
N VAL A 145 -7.24 0.18 -3.85
CA VAL A 145 -6.11 0.51 -2.98
C VAL A 145 -6.53 0.91 -1.57
N TYR A 146 -7.72 1.50 -1.40
CA TYR A 146 -8.23 1.86 -0.08
C TYR A 146 -8.70 0.64 0.70
N VAL A 147 -9.30 -0.33 0.01
CA VAL A 147 -9.68 -1.61 0.60
C VAL A 147 -8.41 -2.36 1.02
N ALA A 148 -7.42 -2.45 0.12
CA ALA A 148 -6.12 -3.04 0.43
C ALA A 148 -5.47 -2.38 1.65
N ALA A 149 -5.50 -1.05 1.77
CA ALA A 149 -4.93 -0.36 2.93
C ALA A 149 -5.67 -0.68 4.23
N ALA A 150 -7.00 -0.72 4.21
CA ALA A 150 -7.79 -1.10 5.38
C ALA A 150 -7.53 -2.56 5.79
N THR A 151 -7.51 -3.48 4.83
CA THR A 151 -7.24 -4.90 5.10
C THR A 151 -5.80 -5.16 5.52
N SER A 152 -4.82 -4.38 5.03
CA SER A 152 -3.42 -4.44 5.53
C SER A 152 -3.33 -4.09 7.01
N ILE A 153 -3.98 -3.01 7.45
CA ILE A 153 -3.99 -2.62 8.88
C ILE A 153 -4.69 -3.70 9.71
N LEU A 154 -5.82 -4.22 9.25
CA LEU A 154 -6.55 -5.28 9.94
C LEU A 154 -5.72 -6.56 10.07
N HIS A 155 -5.09 -6.99 8.98
CA HIS A 155 -4.16 -8.13 8.97
C HIS A 155 -3.04 -7.94 9.99
N PHE A 156 -2.38 -6.77 9.99
CA PHE A 156 -1.30 -6.47 10.92
C PHE A 156 -1.77 -6.45 12.38
N SER A 157 -2.92 -5.84 12.65
CA SER A 157 -3.50 -5.74 14.00
C SER A 157 -3.86 -7.11 14.58
N TRP A 158 -4.32 -8.05 13.75
CA TRP A 158 -4.64 -9.40 14.21
C TRP A 158 -3.42 -10.32 14.28
N ALA A 159 -2.38 -10.05 13.49
CA ALA A 159 -1.13 -10.81 13.54
C ALA A 159 -0.35 -10.54 14.84
N VAL A 160 -0.28 -9.28 15.28
CA VAL A 160 0.42 -8.90 16.52
C VAL A 160 -0.53 -9.02 17.71
N LYS A 161 -0.20 -9.86 18.69
CA LYS A 161 -1.07 -10.08 19.87
C LYS A 161 -0.71 -9.25 21.10
N LEU A 162 0.57 -8.97 21.31
CA LEU A 162 1.08 -8.37 22.55
C LEU A 162 1.12 -6.85 22.50
N ASP A 163 1.70 -6.27 21.43
CA ASP A 163 1.87 -4.82 21.30
C ASP A 163 1.10 -4.27 20.08
N GLN A 164 -0.04 -3.65 20.34
CA GLN A 164 -0.89 -3.03 19.32
C GLN A 164 -0.44 -1.61 18.94
N THR A 165 0.65 -1.09 19.53
CA THR A 165 1.08 0.29 19.33
C THR A 165 1.41 0.58 17.86
N GLU A 166 2.17 -0.28 17.19
CA GLU A 166 2.53 -0.12 15.78
C GLU A 166 1.31 -0.20 14.84
N PRO A 167 0.45 -1.25 14.92
CA PRO A 167 -0.79 -1.29 14.14
C PRO A 167 -1.68 -0.04 14.32
N LEU A 168 -1.83 0.43 15.55
CA LEU A 168 -2.63 1.63 15.86
C LEU A 168 -2.02 2.90 15.24
N ARG A 169 -0.69 3.09 15.34
CA ARG A 169 -0.01 4.23 14.71
C ARG A 169 -0.29 4.29 13.21
N TYR A 170 -0.09 3.17 12.50
CA TYR A 170 -0.35 3.12 11.06
C TYR A 170 -1.84 3.28 10.74
N GLY A 171 -2.73 2.74 11.57
CA GLY A 171 -4.18 2.92 11.44
C GLY A 171 -4.61 4.38 11.56
N VAL A 172 -4.09 5.10 12.55
CA VAL A 172 -4.34 6.54 12.73
C VAL A 172 -3.81 7.35 11.56
N ILE A 173 -2.58 7.08 11.11
CA ILE A 173 -2.00 7.76 9.94
C ILE A 173 -2.88 7.53 8.70
N LEU A 174 -3.28 6.28 8.43
CA LEU A 174 -4.15 5.95 7.31
C LEU A 174 -5.49 6.69 7.42
N PHE A 175 -6.12 6.68 8.59
CA PHE A 175 -7.37 7.38 8.84
C PHE A 175 -7.27 8.88 8.53
N LEU A 176 -6.22 9.55 9.04
CA LEU A 176 -5.98 10.97 8.79
C LEU A 176 -5.75 11.27 7.30
N LEU A 177 -5.01 10.42 6.59
CA LEU A 177 -4.77 10.58 5.15
C LEU A 177 -6.06 10.47 4.33
N LEU A 178 -6.93 9.52 4.68
CA LEU A 178 -8.23 9.33 4.03
C LEU A 178 -9.18 10.49 4.34
N LEU A 179 -9.15 10.99 5.59
CA LEU A 179 -9.92 12.16 6.01
C LEU A 179 -9.49 13.40 5.23
N ALA A 180 -8.19 13.74 5.23
CA ALA A 180 -7.66 14.90 4.49
C ALA A 180 -8.06 14.87 3.01
N ARG A 181 -8.08 13.69 2.38
CA ARG A 181 -8.52 13.51 0.99
C ARG A 181 -10.01 13.82 0.80
N ARG A 182 -10.89 13.41 1.73
CA ARG A 182 -12.35 13.62 1.60
C ARG A 182 -12.75 15.09 1.77
N TRP A 183 -12.08 15.82 2.66
CA TRP A 183 -12.48 17.19 3.01
C TRP A 183 -12.20 18.18 1.88
N HIS A 184 -11.10 18.01 1.16
CA HIS A 184 -10.71 18.87 0.04
C HIS A 184 -11.32 18.49 -1.31
N LEU A 185 -12.05 17.37 -1.42
CA LEU A 185 -12.88 17.08 -2.61
C LEU A 185 -14.21 17.87 -2.57
N LYS A 186 -14.66 18.32 -1.40
CA LYS A 186 -15.91 19.06 -1.23
C LYS A 186 -15.95 20.44 -1.94
N PRO A 187 -14.89 21.27 -1.93
CA PRO A 187 -14.91 22.58 -2.60
C PRO A 187 -14.93 22.50 -4.13
N LEU A 188 -14.41 21.42 -4.72
CA LEU A 188 -14.35 21.23 -6.19
C LEU A 188 -15.63 20.65 -6.78
N LEU A 189 -16.49 20.05 -5.95
CA LEU A 189 -17.79 19.49 -6.31
C LEU A 189 -18.95 20.43 -5.97
N ALA A 190 -18.67 21.60 -5.40
CA ALA A 190 -19.68 22.64 -5.27
C ALA A 190 -20.15 23.03 -6.68
N PRO A 191 -21.47 23.00 -6.97
CA PRO A 191 -21.97 23.40 -8.28
C PRO A 191 -21.46 24.81 -8.56
N LYS A 192 -20.77 25.01 -9.71
CA LYS A 192 -20.46 26.35 -10.20
C LYS A 192 -21.76 27.12 -10.21
N SER A 193 -21.89 28.13 -9.33
CA SER A 193 -23.07 28.99 -9.34
C SER A 193 -23.21 29.51 -10.77
N LYS A 194 -24.37 29.31 -11.39
CA LYS A 194 -24.64 29.85 -12.73
C LYS A 194 -24.42 31.35 -12.63
N THR A 195 -23.35 31.85 -13.24
CA THR A 195 -23.12 33.28 -13.40
C THR A 195 -24.36 33.81 -14.11
N LYS A 196 -25.18 34.60 -13.42
CA LYS A 196 -26.32 35.29 -14.03
C LYS A 196 -25.77 36.09 -15.20
N ALA A 197 -26.31 35.86 -16.40
CA ALA A 197 -26.01 36.69 -17.56
C ALA A 197 -26.32 38.16 -17.20
N PRO A 198 -25.49 39.12 -17.62
CA PRO A 198 -25.77 40.54 -17.37
C PRO A 198 -27.11 40.92 -18.03
N PRO A 199 -27.89 41.80 -17.39
CA PRO A 199 -29.15 42.26 -17.97
C PRO A 199 -28.87 42.92 -19.32
N THR A 200 -29.53 42.43 -20.36
CA THR A 200 -29.60 43.10 -21.66
C THR A 200 -30.29 44.43 -21.44
N LEU A 201 -29.55 45.53 -21.63
CA LEU A 201 -30.11 46.87 -21.69
C LEU A 201 -30.96 46.95 -22.96
N SER A 202 -32.28 46.98 -22.78
CA SER A 202 -33.26 47.38 -23.81
C SER A 202 -33.52 48.87 -23.70
#